data_AF-A0A956XYE9-F1
#
_entry.id   AF-A0A956XYE9-F1
#
_cell.length_a   1.000
_cell.length_b   1.000
_cell.length_c   1.000
_cell.angle_alpha   90.00
_cell.angle_beta   90.00
_cell.angle_gamma   90.00
#
_symmetry.space_group_name_H-M   'P 1'
#
loop_
_entity.id
_entity.type
_entity.pdbx_description
1 polymer ?
#
loop_
_entity_poly.entity_id
_entity_poly.type
_entity_poly.pdbx_seq_one_letter_code
_entity_poly.pdbx_strand_id
1 'polypeptide(L)'
;MINCTSCHLGQSVDDMELAHEGMVSSPTADPVSTCGQCHPAITEASVNSLHYTLAGYDTAVYSRTVPEDHPVVEEMESYHCNSCHATCGDCHVSQPASVGGGLIEGHAFQREPSMFQNCTACHGSRINDEYRGLTSGHADVHYTSRMTCIACHTGDEMHGMDMVDVNHRYDGGEEPSCISCHEDQVGVGSGILQHELHGTESMSCQTCHSIEYNNCINCHVEQSDDGIPFFSVESYSLDFAIGKNALISAERPWEYVTLRHVPIDHESFSYYGIELTNYDNRSTWLYSTPHNIQRNTPQTESCTSCHYNDEIFLTADRVAPEELAANAAVIVEGAPPLPAGYEEYDDRGAQSTEDFFGGGSTEEEPATESNTFWGDAPATEEPSDQSSDGFWGDAPAEEEETQDSGSFWGEEPTATETPEADDSGGFWGN
;
A
#
# COMPACT_ATOMS: atom_id res chain seq x y z
N MET A 1 6.26 -10.10 -31.60
CA MET A 1 5.40 -10.88 -30.68
C MET A 1 6.29 -11.94 -30.06
N ILE A 2 6.42 -11.94 -28.74
CA ILE A 2 7.22 -12.92 -27.99
C ILE A 2 6.34 -14.18 -27.82
N ASN A 3 6.90 -15.37 -28.04
CA ASN A 3 6.15 -16.62 -27.87
C ASN A 3 5.95 -16.89 -26.37
N CYS A 4 4.81 -17.45 -25.97
CA CYS A 4 4.51 -17.84 -24.59
C CYS A 4 5.66 -18.65 -23.96
N THR A 5 6.21 -19.59 -24.73
CA THR A 5 7.31 -20.48 -24.30
C THR A 5 8.62 -19.77 -24.02
N SER A 6 8.81 -18.54 -24.51
CA SER A 6 10.02 -17.75 -24.24
C SER A 6 10.09 -17.24 -22.82
N CYS A 7 8.95 -17.07 -22.14
CA CYS A 7 8.88 -16.62 -20.75
C CYS A 7 8.37 -17.75 -19.85
N HIS A 8 7.28 -18.39 -20.23
CA HIS A 8 6.61 -19.41 -19.42
C HIS A 8 7.21 -20.81 -19.57
N LEU A 9 8.23 -21.01 -20.42
CA LEU A 9 8.75 -22.35 -20.75
C LEU A 9 7.65 -23.25 -21.34
N GLY A 10 7.70 -24.56 -21.10
CA GLY A 10 6.77 -25.52 -21.67
C GLY A 10 7.08 -25.90 -23.12
N GLN A 11 6.08 -26.43 -23.83
CA GLN A 11 6.21 -26.91 -25.20
C GLN A 11 5.32 -26.12 -26.16
N SER A 12 5.84 -25.80 -27.34
CA SER A 12 5.08 -25.07 -28.38
C SER A 12 4.21 -26.04 -29.19
N VAL A 13 3.19 -26.62 -28.57
CA VAL A 13 2.26 -27.60 -29.15
C VAL A 13 0.80 -27.20 -28.86
N ASP A 14 -0.15 -27.72 -29.65
CA ASP A 14 -1.58 -27.39 -29.51
C ASP A 14 -2.29 -28.20 -28.41
N ASP A 15 -1.68 -29.28 -27.94
CA ASP A 15 -2.18 -30.09 -26.83
C ASP A 15 -1.90 -29.40 -25.50
N MET A 16 -2.95 -29.14 -24.71
CA MET A 16 -2.86 -28.32 -23.50
C MET A 16 -1.94 -28.95 -22.45
N GLU A 17 -2.11 -30.24 -22.16
CA GLU A 17 -1.29 -30.95 -21.19
C GLU A 17 0.20 -30.94 -21.59
N LEU A 18 0.51 -31.24 -22.85
CA LEU A 18 1.88 -31.22 -23.36
C LEU A 18 2.46 -29.80 -23.40
N ALA A 19 1.66 -28.79 -23.76
CA ALA A 19 2.10 -27.39 -23.78
C ALA A 19 2.50 -26.89 -22.39
N HIS A 20 1.78 -27.35 -21.36
CA HIS A 20 2.03 -26.99 -19.96
C HIS A 20 3.08 -27.89 -19.26
N GLU A 21 3.58 -28.95 -19.90
CA GLU A 21 4.62 -29.78 -19.33
C GLU A 21 5.92 -28.98 -19.13
N GLY A 22 6.25 -28.68 -17.86
CA GLY A 22 7.41 -27.85 -17.51
C GLY A 22 7.17 -26.34 -17.64
N MET A 23 5.92 -25.90 -17.77
CA MET A 23 5.57 -24.48 -17.79
C MET A 23 5.73 -23.85 -16.38
N VAL A 24 6.26 -22.63 -16.35
CA VAL A 24 6.30 -21.77 -15.16
C VAL A 24 5.13 -20.79 -15.23
N SER A 25 4.25 -20.82 -14.22
CA SER A 25 3.05 -19.98 -14.15
C SER A 25 3.38 -18.50 -13.91
N SER A 26 4.38 -18.22 -13.08
CA SER A 26 4.88 -16.87 -12.78
C SER A 26 6.35 -16.72 -13.18
N PRO A 27 6.65 -16.45 -14.46
CA PRO A 27 8.03 -16.34 -14.92
C PRO A 27 8.72 -15.08 -14.41
N THR A 28 7.96 -14.10 -13.90
CA THR A 28 8.50 -12.86 -13.30
C THR A 28 9.01 -13.06 -11.88
N ALA A 29 8.78 -14.21 -11.26
CA ALA A 29 9.41 -14.59 -10.00
C ALA A 29 10.93 -14.78 -10.12
N ASP A 30 11.43 -15.06 -11.33
CA ASP A 30 12.86 -14.95 -11.67
C ASP A 30 13.02 -13.87 -12.77
N PRO A 31 13.07 -12.59 -12.39
CA PRO A 31 13.11 -11.51 -13.35
C PRO A 31 14.42 -11.48 -14.14
N VAL A 32 15.52 -12.01 -13.59
CA VAL A 32 16.83 -12.00 -14.26
C VAL A 32 16.83 -12.92 -15.47
N SER A 33 16.28 -14.14 -15.34
CA SER A 33 16.23 -15.07 -16.48
C SER A 33 15.18 -14.70 -17.53
N THR A 34 14.04 -14.15 -17.09
CA THR A 34 12.91 -13.81 -17.97
C THR A 34 13.05 -12.42 -18.60
N CYS A 35 13.24 -11.38 -17.79
CA CYS A 35 13.24 -9.98 -18.24
C CYS A 35 14.66 -9.46 -18.52
N GLY A 36 15.68 -10.02 -17.86
CA GLY A 36 17.06 -9.51 -17.88
C GLY A 36 17.76 -9.62 -19.23
N GLN A 37 17.25 -10.43 -20.15
CA GLN A 37 17.75 -10.47 -21.53
C GLN A 37 17.52 -9.14 -22.28
N CYS A 38 16.46 -8.42 -21.92
CA CYS A 38 16.05 -7.16 -22.55
C CYS A 38 16.24 -5.96 -21.60
N HIS A 39 16.10 -6.17 -20.29
CA HIS A 39 16.14 -5.13 -19.26
C HIS A 39 17.20 -5.41 -18.18
N PRO A 40 18.46 -5.70 -18.55
CA PRO A 40 19.46 -6.21 -17.60
C PRO A 40 19.71 -5.28 -16.41
N ALA A 41 19.80 -3.97 -16.65
CA ALA A 41 20.05 -2.98 -15.59
C ALA A 41 18.89 -2.92 -14.56
N ILE A 42 17.65 -2.92 -15.04
CA ILE A 42 16.47 -2.88 -14.15
C ILE A 42 16.39 -4.16 -13.33
N THR A 43 16.60 -5.32 -13.96
CA THR A 43 16.50 -6.61 -13.25
C THR A 43 17.62 -6.82 -12.23
N GLU A 44 18.82 -6.28 -12.49
CA GLU A 44 19.94 -6.33 -11.55
C GLU A 44 19.66 -5.46 -10.31
N ALA A 45 19.02 -4.30 -10.49
CA ALA A 45 18.60 -3.45 -9.39
C ALA A 45 17.39 -4.02 -8.62
N SER A 46 16.34 -4.44 -9.35
CA SER A 46 15.03 -4.77 -8.77
C SER A 46 15.09 -5.93 -7.80
N VAL A 47 15.94 -6.93 -8.03
CA VAL A 47 16.09 -8.08 -7.12
C VAL A 47 16.66 -7.69 -5.76
N ASN A 48 17.24 -6.50 -5.64
CA ASN A 48 17.74 -5.94 -4.38
C ASN A 48 16.83 -4.84 -3.83
N SER A 49 15.73 -4.50 -4.52
CA SER A 49 14.77 -3.49 -4.06
C SER A 49 13.94 -3.99 -2.88
N LEU A 50 13.36 -3.07 -2.09
CA LEU A 50 12.49 -3.45 -0.97
C LEU A 50 11.16 -4.06 -1.41
N HIS A 51 10.64 -3.73 -2.60
CA HIS A 51 9.42 -4.36 -3.14
C HIS A 51 9.64 -5.83 -3.50
N TYR A 52 10.87 -6.18 -3.88
CA TYR A 52 11.24 -7.57 -4.14
C TYR A 52 11.70 -8.25 -2.85
N THR A 53 12.61 -7.68 -2.08
CA THR A 53 13.22 -8.41 -0.95
C THR A 53 12.38 -8.42 0.32
N LEU A 54 11.47 -7.45 0.47
CA LEU A 54 10.75 -7.20 1.72
C LEU A 54 11.63 -6.96 2.95
N ALA A 55 12.93 -6.71 2.78
CA ALA A 55 13.94 -6.64 3.85
C ALA A 55 13.64 -5.62 4.98
N GLY A 56 12.73 -4.68 4.74
CA GLY A 56 12.21 -3.77 5.76
C GLY A 56 11.42 -4.48 6.87
N TYR A 57 10.67 -5.53 6.55
CA TYR A 57 9.96 -6.33 7.54
C TYR A 57 10.95 -7.10 8.41
N ASP A 58 11.87 -7.85 7.80
CA ASP A 58 12.95 -8.56 8.49
C ASP A 58 13.71 -7.62 9.43
N THR A 59 14.10 -6.45 8.94
CA THR A 59 14.84 -5.46 9.73
C THR A 59 14.03 -4.99 10.94
N ALA A 60 12.73 -4.76 10.78
CA ALA A 60 11.86 -4.33 11.85
C ALA A 60 11.60 -5.44 12.88
N VAL A 61 11.31 -6.66 12.42
CA VAL A 61 10.98 -7.80 13.27
C VAL A 61 12.22 -8.33 13.98
N TYR A 62 13.32 -8.57 13.27
CA TYR A 62 14.59 -9.06 13.84
C TYR A 62 15.19 -8.12 14.88
N SER A 63 14.95 -6.81 14.77
CA SER A 63 15.41 -5.89 15.81
C SER A 63 14.72 -6.10 17.16
N ARG A 64 13.53 -6.74 17.17
CA ARG A 64 12.72 -7.01 18.35
C ARG A 64 12.72 -8.48 18.79
N THR A 65 13.34 -9.37 18.01
CA THR A 65 13.48 -10.80 18.33
C THR A 65 14.94 -11.18 18.57
N VAL A 66 15.20 -12.45 18.84
CA VAL A 66 16.55 -13.03 18.96
C VAL A 66 16.86 -13.94 17.77
N PRO A 67 18.14 -14.11 17.39
CA PRO A 67 18.53 -14.93 16.23
C PRO A 67 18.00 -16.36 16.24
N GLU A 68 17.79 -16.94 17.43
CA GLU A 68 17.22 -18.27 17.61
C GLU A 68 15.77 -18.39 17.10
N ASP A 69 15.01 -17.29 17.13
CA ASP A 69 13.61 -17.25 16.70
C ASP A 69 13.45 -16.92 15.21
N HIS A 70 14.50 -16.44 14.54
CA HIS A 70 14.42 -16.00 13.13
C HIS A 70 13.84 -17.05 12.19
N PRO A 71 14.17 -18.36 12.27
CA PRO A 71 13.54 -19.36 11.40
C PRO A 71 12.03 -19.46 11.58
N VAL A 72 11.51 -19.24 12.80
CA VAL A 72 10.07 -19.26 13.08
C VAL A 72 9.43 -17.94 12.64
N VAL A 73 10.15 -16.83 12.75
CA VAL A 73 9.75 -15.53 12.18
C VAL A 73 9.58 -15.64 10.66
N GLU A 74 10.56 -16.19 9.94
CA GLU A 74 10.50 -16.35 8.48
C GLU A 74 9.31 -17.23 8.05
N GLU A 75 9.02 -18.29 8.82
CA GLU A 75 7.83 -19.12 8.62
C GLU A 75 6.55 -18.31 8.83
N MET A 76 6.44 -17.56 9.94
CA MET A 76 5.30 -16.69 10.24
C MET A 76 5.09 -15.61 9.17
N GLU A 77 6.14 -14.94 8.71
CA GLU A 77 6.09 -13.92 7.66
C GLU A 77 5.61 -14.49 6.33
N SER A 78 5.92 -15.76 6.03
CA SER A 78 5.41 -16.43 4.83
C SER A 78 3.88 -16.50 4.77
N TYR A 79 3.23 -16.53 5.94
CA TYR A 79 1.77 -16.55 6.05
C TYR A 79 1.16 -15.15 6.11
N HIS A 80 1.82 -14.20 6.78
CA HIS A 80 1.21 -12.92 7.16
C HIS A 80 1.72 -11.70 6.41
N CYS A 81 2.98 -11.70 5.98
CA CYS A 81 3.67 -10.51 5.52
C CYS A 81 4.01 -10.59 4.02
N ASN A 82 4.41 -11.79 3.57
CA ASN A 82 5.00 -11.98 2.25
C ASN A 82 3.98 -12.01 1.10
N SER A 83 2.69 -11.89 1.40
CA SER A 83 1.63 -11.76 0.40
C SER A 83 1.76 -10.49 -0.46
N CYS A 84 2.49 -9.48 0.04
CA CYS A 84 2.77 -8.22 -0.65
C CYS A 84 4.07 -8.21 -1.46
N HIS A 85 4.84 -9.31 -1.47
CA HIS A 85 6.07 -9.41 -2.27
C HIS A 85 5.75 -9.23 -3.75
N ALA A 86 6.45 -8.32 -4.43
CA ALA A 86 6.14 -7.95 -5.81
C ALA A 86 7.13 -8.55 -6.82
N THR A 87 6.60 -8.95 -7.97
CA THR A 87 7.36 -9.29 -9.18
C THR A 87 7.05 -8.28 -10.29
N CYS A 88 7.78 -8.33 -11.41
CA CYS A 88 7.47 -7.47 -12.56
C CYS A 88 6.02 -7.63 -13.04
N GLY A 89 5.45 -8.83 -12.90
CA GLY A 89 4.08 -9.15 -13.32
C GLY A 89 3.03 -8.43 -12.48
N ASP A 90 3.25 -8.28 -11.17
CA ASP A 90 2.31 -7.68 -10.22
C ASP A 90 2.10 -6.17 -10.43
N CYS A 91 3.01 -5.53 -11.17
CA CYS A 91 2.89 -4.12 -11.57
C CYS A 91 2.56 -3.96 -13.05
N HIS A 92 3.13 -4.80 -13.92
CA HIS A 92 3.10 -4.57 -15.37
C HIS A 92 2.16 -5.49 -16.14
N VAL A 93 1.55 -6.52 -15.53
CA VAL A 93 0.72 -7.50 -16.26
C VAL A 93 -0.58 -7.82 -15.53
N SER A 94 -0.51 -8.06 -14.23
CA SER A 94 -1.63 -8.49 -13.39
C SER A 94 -1.77 -7.62 -12.14
N GLN A 95 -2.92 -7.71 -11.51
CA GLN A 95 -3.07 -7.29 -10.12
C GLN A 95 -2.27 -8.26 -9.22
N PRO A 96 -1.80 -7.80 -8.05
CA PRO A 96 -1.16 -8.66 -7.07
C PRO A 96 -2.05 -9.84 -6.65
N ALA A 97 -1.44 -10.99 -6.38
CA ALA A 97 -2.16 -12.19 -5.92
C ALA A 97 -2.89 -11.96 -4.59
N SER A 98 -2.39 -11.07 -3.73
CA SER A 98 -3.00 -10.70 -2.44
C SER A 98 -4.43 -10.16 -2.54
N VAL A 99 -4.82 -9.62 -3.69
CA VAL A 99 -6.18 -9.12 -3.96
C VAL A 99 -6.96 -10.02 -4.94
N GLY A 100 -6.52 -11.27 -5.12
CA GLY A 100 -7.15 -12.25 -6.01
C GLY A 100 -6.58 -12.28 -7.43
N GLY A 101 -5.58 -11.43 -7.74
CA GLY A 101 -4.88 -11.42 -9.01
C GLY A 101 -5.74 -11.01 -10.21
N GLY A 102 -5.37 -11.50 -11.40
CA GLY A 102 -6.07 -11.22 -12.66
C GLY A 102 -5.35 -10.19 -13.54
N LEU A 103 -5.47 -10.37 -14.85
CA LEU A 103 -4.78 -9.55 -15.84
C LEU A 103 -5.40 -8.15 -15.93
N ILE A 104 -4.56 -7.12 -16.04
CA ILE A 104 -5.01 -5.72 -16.16
C ILE A 104 -5.64 -5.49 -17.53
N GLU A 105 -4.94 -5.93 -18.59
CA GLU A 105 -5.37 -5.76 -19.99
C GLU A 105 -4.94 -6.99 -20.81
N GLY A 106 -5.41 -8.18 -20.40
CA GLY A 106 -4.89 -9.43 -20.94
C GLY A 106 -3.38 -9.56 -20.70
N HIS A 107 -2.66 -10.26 -21.59
CA HIS A 107 -1.20 -10.42 -21.48
C HIS A 107 -0.41 -9.20 -22.03
N ALA A 108 -1.03 -8.02 -22.08
CA ALA A 108 -0.33 -6.79 -22.49
C ALA A 108 0.48 -6.23 -21.32
N PHE A 109 1.78 -6.01 -21.55
CA PHE A 109 2.65 -5.36 -20.58
C PHE A 109 2.35 -3.86 -20.50
N GLN A 110 1.88 -3.43 -19.35
CA GLN A 110 1.63 -2.04 -19.01
C GLN A 110 2.94 -1.38 -18.61
N ARG A 111 3.39 -0.39 -19.37
CA ARG A 111 4.61 0.36 -19.02
C ARG A 111 4.45 1.10 -17.70
N GLU A 112 3.28 1.70 -17.48
CA GLU A 112 2.94 2.43 -16.26
C GLU A 112 1.89 1.61 -15.49
N PRO A 113 2.16 1.25 -14.22
CA PRO A 113 1.22 0.50 -13.41
C PRO A 113 -0.01 1.35 -13.09
N SER A 114 -1.15 0.68 -12.93
CA SER A 114 -2.37 1.31 -12.46
C SER A 114 -2.23 1.65 -10.98
N MET A 115 -2.50 2.89 -10.61
CA MET A 115 -2.56 3.30 -9.20
C MET A 115 -3.51 2.38 -8.42
N PHE A 116 -4.70 2.12 -8.97
CA PHE A 116 -5.76 1.40 -8.23
C PHE A 116 -5.59 -0.11 -8.24
N GLN A 117 -5.15 -0.66 -9.37
CA GLN A 117 -5.10 -2.12 -9.57
C GLN A 117 -3.74 -2.72 -9.20
N ASN A 118 -2.69 -1.89 -9.05
CA ASN A 118 -1.34 -2.35 -8.71
C ASN A 118 -0.86 -1.73 -7.40
N CYS A 119 -0.75 -0.39 -7.32
CA CYS A 119 -0.17 0.26 -6.15
C CYS A 119 -1.05 0.10 -4.91
N THR A 120 -2.32 0.51 -5.00
CA THR A 120 -3.25 0.48 -3.86
C THR A 120 -3.82 -0.91 -3.59
N ALA A 121 -3.55 -1.90 -4.44
CA ALA A 121 -3.88 -3.29 -4.15
C ALA A 121 -3.08 -3.79 -2.93
N CYS A 122 -1.81 -3.40 -2.81
CA CYS A 122 -0.99 -3.68 -1.62
C CYS A 122 -1.00 -2.53 -0.61
N HIS A 123 -1.03 -1.27 -1.08
CA HIS A 123 -0.98 -0.08 -0.22
C HIS A 123 -2.38 0.48 0.14
N GLY A 124 -3.39 -0.38 0.16
CA GLY A 124 -4.81 0.01 0.24
C GLY A 124 -5.26 0.61 1.57
N SER A 125 -4.95 -0.05 2.69
CA SER A 125 -5.58 0.26 3.98
C SER A 125 -5.13 1.58 4.63
N ARG A 126 -3.89 2.00 4.40
CA ARG A 126 -3.33 3.24 4.98
C ARG A 126 -3.09 4.30 3.92
N ILE A 127 -2.29 3.97 2.91
CA ILE A 127 -1.80 4.96 1.94
C ILE A 127 -2.92 5.42 1.01
N ASN A 128 -3.67 4.49 0.41
CA ASN A 128 -4.79 4.84 -0.47
C ASN A 128 -5.89 5.61 0.29
N ASP A 129 -6.22 5.16 1.49
CA ASP A 129 -7.31 5.76 2.26
C ASP A 129 -6.96 7.17 2.74
N GLU A 130 -5.71 7.42 3.14
CA GLU A 130 -5.21 8.77 3.43
C GLU A 130 -5.18 9.63 2.16
N TYR A 131 -4.59 9.13 1.08
CA TYR A 131 -4.40 9.90 -0.16
C TYR A 131 -5.72 10.33 -0.78
N ARG A 132 -6.76 9.50 -0.64
CA ARG A 132 -8.10 9.76 -1.19
C ARG A 132 -9.06 10.37 -0.18
N GLY A 133 -8.63 10.58 1.06
CA GLY A 133 -9.45 11.19 2.12
C GLY A 133 -10.54 10.29 2.67
N LEU A 134 -10.38 8.97 2.58
CA LEU A 134 -11.29 7.98 3.16
C LEU A 134 -11.06 7.80 4.68
N THR A 135 -9.89 8.21 5.19
CA THR A 135 -9.56 8.15 6.62
C THR A 135 -10.15 9.32 7.41
N SER A 136 -9.78 10.56 7.09
CA SER A 136 -10.17 11.77 7.83
C SER A 136 -11.24 12.61 7.13
N GLY A 137 -11.73 12.18 5.96
CA GLY A 137 -12.62 12.99 5.12
C GLY A 137 -11.92 14.04 4.28
N HIS A 138 -10.59 14.17 4.39
CA HIS A 138 -9.78 15.17 3.69
C HIS A 138 -8.77 14.48 2.77
N ALA A 139 -9.02 14.55 1.45
CA ALA A 139 -8.11 13.98 0.46
C ALA A 139 -6.85 14.83 0.27
N ASP A 140 -5.74 14.20 -0.08
CA ASP A 140 -4.48 14.88 -0.35
C ASP A 140 -4.63 15.90 -1.50
N VAL A 141 -4.03 17.09 -1.35
CA VAL A 141 -4.08 18.15 -2.37
C VAL A 141 -3.49 17.71 -3.71
N HIS A 142 -2.53 16.80 -3.71
CA HIS A 142 -1.95 16.23 -4.93
C HIS A 142 -2.90 15.24 -5.59
N TYR A 143 -3.64 14.43 -4.80
CA TYR A 143 -4.69 13.56 -5.33
C TYR A 143 -5.82 14.36 -5.97
N THR A 144 -6.29 15.42 -5.30
CA THR A 144 -7.34 16.30 -5.85
C THR A 144 -6.87 17.04 -7.10
N SER A 145 -5.55 17.21 -7.25
CA SER A 145 -4.88 17.70 -8.45
C SER A 145 -4.64 16.62 -9.52
N ARG A 146 -5.20 15.41 -9.33
CA ARG A 146 -5.14 14.24 -10.23
C ARG A 146 -3.75 13.62 -10.37
N MET A 147 -2.86 13.79 -9.39
CA MET A 147 -1.58 13.09 -9.37
C MET A 147 -1.77 11.63 -8.94
N THR A 148 -1.21 10.70 -9.70
CA THR A 148 -1.08 9.29 -9.32
C THR A 148 0.22 9.07 -8.56
N CYS A 149 0.40 7.89 -7.94
CA CYS A 149 1.62 7.57 -7.16
C CYS A 149 2.91 7.86 -7.95
N ILE A 150 2.94 7.52 -9.24
CA ILE A 150 4.11 7.67 -10.10
C ILE A 150 4.44 9.12 -10.48
N ALA A 151 3.57 10.08 -10.13
CA ALA A 151 3.86 11.50 -10.30
C ALA A 151 4.88 12.00 -9.27
N CYS A 152 4.94 11.36 -8.10
CA CYS A 152 5.93 11.63 -7.05
C CYS A 152 7.00 10.55 -7.01
N HIS A 153 6.59 9.27 -7.09
CA HIS A 153 7.50 8.14 -7.02
C HIS A 153 7.99 7.69 -8.39
N THR A 154 9.29 7.81 -8.64
CA THR A 154 9.83 7.48 -9.96
C THR A 154 9.95 5.97 -10.20
N GLY A 155 10.07 5.58 -11.47
CA GLY A 155 10.35 4.18 -11.82
C GLY A 155 11.71 3.71 -11.32
N ASP A 156 12.67 4.62 -11.17
CA ASP A 156 14.00 4.31 -10.67
C ASP A 156 13.93 3.96 -9.16
N GLU A 157 13.19 4.73 -8.36
CA GLU A 157 12.89 4.39 -6.95
C GLU A 157 12.20 3.04 -6.83
N MET A 158 11.16 2.81 -7.63
CA MET A 158 10.35 1.58 -7.56
C MET A 158 11.16 0.33 -7.93
N HIS A 159 12.11 0.45 -8.86
CA HIS A 159 13.02 -0.63 -9.23
C HIS A 159 14.29 -0.69 -8.36
N GLY A 160 14.49 0.23 -7.41
CA GLY A 160 15.70 0.29 -6.59
C GLY A 160 16.97 0.64 -7.38
N MET A 161 16.83 1.41 -8.46
CA MET A 161 17.97 1.86 -9.27
C MET A 161 18.93 2.69 -8.41
N ASP A 162 20.23 2.46 -8.55
CA ASP A 162 21.31 3.14 -7.82
C ASP A 162 21.24 3.01 -6.27
N MET A 163 20.41 2.09 -5.75
CA MET A 163 20.33 1.76 -4.34
C MET A 163 21.20 0.54 -4.01
N VAL A 164 21.87 0.59 -2.86
CA VAL A 164 22.75 -0.49 -2.40
C VAL A 164 22.48 -0.73 -0.91
N ASP A 165 22.40 -2.00 -0.52
CA ASP A 165 22.23 -2.44 0.88
C ASP A 165 21.05 -1.79 1.61
N VAL A 166 19.94 -1.57 0.90
CA VAL A 166 18.71 -0.99 1.47
C VAL A 166 17.97 -2.02 2.32
N ASN A 167 17.65 -1.62 3.55
CA ASN A 167 16.89 -2.44 4.50
C ASN A 167 15.77 -1.64 5.18
N HIS A 168 15.64 -0.36 4.85
CA HIS A 168 14.58 0.51 5.33
C HIS A 168 14.09 1.44 4.21
N ARG A 169 12.79 1.73 4.17
CA ARG A 169 12.16 2.68 3.21
C ARG A 169 12.67 4.13 3.24
N TYR A 170 13.59 4.43 4.16
CA TYR A 170 14.16 5.76 4.38
C TYR A 170 15.70 5.71 4.20
N ASP A 171 16.24 4.60 3.71
CA ASP A 171 17.62 4.54 3.27
C ASP A 171 17.77 5.35 1.98
N GLY A 172 18.92 6.01 1.82
CA GLY A 172 19.19 6.89 0.68
C GLY A 172 18.55 8.27 0.80
N GLY A 173 18.36 8.92 -0.35
CA GLY A 173 17.82 10.27 -0.47
C GLY A 173 16.41 10.43 0.12
N GLU A 174 16.01 11.67 0.37
CA GLU A 174 14.61 12.01 0.67
C GLU A 174 13.81 11.95 -0.64
N GLU A 175 13.41 10.74 -1.04
CA GLU A 175 12.62 10.53 -2.25
C GLU A 175 11.26 9.92 -1.92
N PRO A 176 10.14 10.53 -2.35
CA PRO A 176 10.04 11.82 -3.04
C PRO A 176 10.26 13.01 -2.08
N SER A 177 10.83 14.11 -2.59
CA SER A 177 11.01 15.34 -1.81
C SER A 177 9.96 16.40 -2.15
N CYS A 178 9.43 17.09 -1.15
CA CYS A 178 8.56 18.25 -1.38
C CYS A 178 9.30 19.37 -2.15
N ILE A 179 10.60 19.52 -1.89
CA ILE A 179 11.41 20.63 -2.42
C ILE A 179 11.66 20.49 -3.91
N SER A 180 11.65 19.27 -4.47
CA SER A 180 11.84 19.08 -5.92
C SER A 180 10.72 19.71 -6.77
N CYS A 181 9.55 19.96 -6.18
CA CYS A 181 8.42 20.64 -6.83
C CYS A 181 8.13 22.04 -6.23
N HIS A 182 8.60 22.31 -5.01
CA HIS A 182 8.28 23.52 -4.25
C HIS A 182 9.52 24.35 -3.86
N GLU A 183 10.57 24.33 -4.67
CA GLU A 183 11.84 25.04 -4.42
C GLU A 183 11.64 26.54 -4.11
N ASP A 184 10.77 27.22 -4.85
CA ASP A 184 10.50 28.65 -4.69
C ASP A 184 9.68 28.98 -3.44
N GLN A 185 9.13 27.96 -2.78
CA GLN A 185 8.26 28.14 -1.61
C GLN A 185 9.01 27.96 -0.31
N VAL A 186 10.29 27.57 -0.30
CA VAL A 186 11.04 27.27 0.93
C VAL A 186 12.16 28.28 1.20
N GLY A 187 12.51 28.44 2.48
CA GLY A 187 13.63 29.27 2.90
C GLY A 187 13.41 30.77 2.73
N VAL A 188 14.47 31.53 3.04
CA VAL A 188 14.47 33.01 3.04
C VAL A 188 14.16 33.55 1.65
N GLY A 189 13.15 34.40 1.54
CA GLY A 189 12.71 35.00 0.28
C GLY A 189 11.55 34.27 -0.39
N SER A 190 11.07 33.16 0.19
CA SER A 190 9.82 32.51 -0.22
C SER A 190 8.60 33.42 -0.06
N GLY A 191 8.67 34.43 0.82
CA GLY A 191 7.54 35.30 1.14
C GLY A 191 6.50 34.63 2.05
N ILE A 192 6.79 33.43 2.56
CA ILE A 192 5.97 32.71 3.54
C ILE A 192 6.74 32.70 4.85
N LEU A 193 6.30 33.54 5.80
CA LEU A 193 7.01 33.78 7.07
C LEU A 193 7.42 32.47 7.77
N GLN A 194 6.51 31.51 7.86
CA GLN A 194 6.75 30.23 8.53
C GLN A 194 7.86 29.41 7.85
N HIS A 195 7.95 29.43 6.53
CA HIS A 195 9.00 28.75 5.78
C HIS A 195 10.35 29.47 5.91
N GLU A 196 10.34 30.80 6.06
CA GLU A 196 11.56 31.57 6.32
C GLU A 196 12.10 31.36 7.73
N LEU A 197 11.21 31.21 8.73
CA LEU A 197 11.58 31.07 10.14
C LEU A 197 11.98 29.64 10.52
N HIS A 198 11.17 28.64 10.16
CA HIS A 198 11.46 27.25 10.50
C HIS A 198 12.46 26.62 9.54
N GLY A 199 12.57 27.16 8.31
CA GLY A 199 13.51 26.71 7.31
C GLY A 199 13.33 25.25 6.91
N THR A 200 14.38 24.66 6.35
CA THR A 200 14.42 23.26 5.90
C THR A 200 15.10 22.32 6.90
N GLU A 201 15.53 22.83 8.07
CA GLU A 201 16.31 22.08 9.05
C GLU A 201 15.59 21.89 10.39
N SER A 202 14.56 22.67 10.72
CA SER A 202 13.89 22.52 12.02
C SER A 202 12.89 21.36 12.03
N MET A 203 12.12 21.22 10.95
CA MET A 203 11.02 20.25 10.89
C MET A 203 10.77 19.74 9.47
N SER A 204 10.27 18.50 9.37
CA SER A 204 9.79 17.96 8.10
C SER A 204 8.56 18.71 7.59
N CYS A 205 8.34 18.76 6.27
CA CYS A 205 7.19 19.45 5.68
C CYS A 205 5.85 18.92 6.19
N GLN A 206 5.77 17.61 6.46
CA GLN A 206 4.61 16.91 6.99
C GLN A 206 4.21 17.43 8.38
N THR A 207 5.15 18.00 9.15
CA THR A 207 4.86 18.60 10.46
C THR A 207 3.87 19.76 10.35
N CYS A 208 3.90 20.51 9.25
CA CYS A 208 2.93 21.58 8.99
C CYS A 208 1.79 21.12 8.08
N HIS A 209 2.08 20.21 7.13
CA HIS A 209 1.17 19.94 6.02
C HIS A 209 0.41 18.62 6.13
N SER A 210 0.64 17.80 7.14
CA SER A 210 -0.17 16.62 7.42
C SER A 210 -1.28 16.94 8.43
N ILE A 211 -2.34 16.15 8.37
CA ILE A 211 -3.46 16.17 9.33
C ILE A 211 -3.48 14.86 10.11
N GLU A 212 -4.43 14.68 11.02
CA GLU A 212 -4.65 13.40 11.72
C GLU A 212 -4.74 12.19 10.76
N TYR A 213 -4.19 11.07 11.21
CA TYR A 213 -4.17 9.81 10.48
C TYR A 213 -4.35 8.63 11.43
N ASN A 214 -4.58 7.45 10.85
CA ASN A 214 -4.76 6.22 11.62
C ASN A 214 -3.47 5.86 12.38
N ASN A 215 -3.63 5.73 13.70
CA ASN A 215 -2.68 5.17 14.65
C ASN A 215 -3.31 3.87 15.19
N CYS A 216 -2.64 2.75 14.99
CA CYS A 216 -3.17 1.43 15.38
C CYS A 216 -2.40 0.94 16.60
N ILE A 217 -3.11 0.34 17.55
CA ILE A 217 -2.57 -0.17 18.81
C ILE A 217 -2.66 -1.69 18.80
N ASN A 218 -1.54 -2.36 19.11
CA ASN A 218 -1.38 -3.81 19.31
C ASN A 218 -1.92 -4.68 18.16
N CYS A 219 -1.01 -5.22 17.35
CA CYS A 219 -1.34 -6.23 16.33
C CYS A 219 -1.04 -7.62 16.87
N HIS A 220 -1.90 -8.60 16.61
CA HIS A 220 -1.60 -10.01 16.83
C HIS A 220 -1.90 -10.81 15.57
N VAL A 221 -1.00 -11.74 15.20
CA VAL A 221 -1.14 -12.60 14.02
C VAL A 221 -1.40 -14.05 14.43
N GLU A 222 -2.34 -14.70 13.75
CA GLU A 222 -2.83 -16.03 14.10
C GLU A 222 -3.27 -16.81 12.85
N GLN A 223 -3.49 -18.12 12.97
CA GLN A 223 -4.16 -18.91 11.93
C GLN A 223 -5.42 -19.56 12.47
N SER A 224 -6.45 -19.65 11.62
CA SER A 224 -7.63 -20.45 11.93
C SER A 224 -7.30 -21.95 11.99
N ASP A 225 -8.23 -22.77 12.49
CA ASP A 225 -8.10 -24.23 12.51
C ASP A 225 -7.86 -24.83 11.11
N ASP A 226 -8.31 -24.14 10.05
CA ASP A 226 -8.14 -24.52 8.64
C ASP A 226 -6.82 -23.97 8.03
N GLY A 227 -5.97 -23.32 8.83
CA GLY A 227 -4.68 -22.76 8.38
C GLY A 227 -4.79 -21.45 7.61
N ILE A 228 -5.88 -20.70 7.78
CA ILE A 228 -6.05 -19.39 7.13
C ILE A 228 -5.43 -18.32 8.03
N PRO A 229 -4.41 -17.58 7.55
CA PRO A 229 -3.79 -16.51 8.33
C PRO A 229 -4.74 -15.32 8.47
N PHE A 230 -4.77 -14.74 9.67
CA PHE A 230 -5.44 -13.49 9.95
C PHE A 230 -4.66 -12.69 11.01
N PHE A 231 -5.01 -11.41 11.15
CA PHE A 231 -4.50 -10.57 12.22
C PHE A 231 -5.66 -9.86 12.93
N SER A 232 -5.40 -9.43 14.15
CA SER A 232 -6.27 -8.58 14.93
C SER A 232 -5.53 -7.32 15.36
N VAL A 233 -6.28 -6.23 15.55
CA VAL A 233 -5.77 -4.98 16.11
C VAL A 233 -6.66 -4.64 17.29
N GLU A 234 -6.07 -4.35 18.44
CA GLU A 234 -6.85 -4.10 19.67
C GLU A 234 -7.69 -2.82 19.56
N SER A 235 -7.08 -1.74 19.09
CA SER A 235 -7.77 -0.48 18.87
C SER A 235 -7.06 0.39 17.84
N TYR A 236 -7.73 1.43 17.38
CA TYR A 236 -7.12 2.47 16.57
C TYR A 236 -7.78 3.82 16.88
N SER A 237 -7.05 4.89 16.60
CA SER A 237 -7.53 6.26 16.71
C SER A 237 -6.98 7.12 15.56
N LEU A 238 -7.71 8.18 15.23
CA LEU A 238 -7.15 9.28 14.47
C LEU A 238 -6.38 10.17 15.44
N ASP A 239 -5.10 10.37 15.18
CA ASP A 239 -4.25 11.24 15.98
C ASP A 239 -3.15 11.84 15.09
N PHE A 240 -2.54 12.90 15.59
CA PHE A 240 -1.39 13.58 15.03
C PHE A 240 -0.38 13.88 16.13
N ALA A 241 0.86 13.44 15.93
CA ALA A 241 1.93 13.65 16.90
C ALA A 241 3.20 14.17 16.22
N ILE A 242 3.78 15.21 16.81
CA ILE A 242 5.11 15.74 16.52
C ILE A 242 6.07 15.23 17.59
N GLY A 243 7.20 14.65 17.18
CA GLY A 243 8.27 14.31 18.11
C GLY A 243 9.64 14.49 17.50
N LYS A 244 10.67 14.00 18.20
CA LYS A 244 12.05 14.11 17.74
C LYS A 244 12.32 13.13 16.62
N ASN A 245 13.16 13.55 15.68
CA ASN A 245 13.67 12.69 14.64
C ASN A 245 14.74 11.74 15.21
N ALA A 246 14.42 10.45 15.30
CA ALA A 246 15.40 9.43 15.67
C ALA A 246 16.29 8.99 14.49
N LEU A 247 16.00 9.44 13.26
CA LEU A 247 16.65 9.07 12.01
C LEU A 247 17.38 10.27 11.37
N ILE A 248 18.01 11.13 12.18
CA ILE A 248 18.75 12.30 11.67
C ILE A 248 19.88 11.85 10.76
N SER A 249 19.86 12.34 9.53
CA SER A 249 20.91 12.16 8.52
C SER A 249 21.13 13.45 7.73
N ALA A 250 22.04 13.45 6.77
CA ALA A 250 22.23 14.61 5.88
C ALA A 250 21.00 14.85 4.99
N GLU A 251 20.29 13.79 4.63
CA GLU A 251 19.09 13.77 3.80
C GLU A 251 17.84 14.10 4.60
N ARG A 252 17.86 13.86 5.92
CA ARG A 252 16.73 14.10 6.85
C ARG A 252 17.23 14.81 8.11
N PRO A 253 17.65 16.09 8.00
CA PRO A 253 18.35 16.79 9.08
C PRO A 253 17.42 17.31 10.19
N TRP A 254 16.10 17.14 10.03
CA TRP A 254 15.10 17.80 10.89
C TRP A 254 15.20 17.40 12.35
N GLU A 255 15.01 18.37 13.24
CA GLU A 255 14.87 18.11 14.68
C GLU A 255 13.50 17.46 14.99
N TYR A 256 12.43 18.00 14.39
CA TYR A 256 11.06 17.54 14.61
C TYR A 256 10.45 16.90 13.36
N VAL A 257 9.71 15.81 13.58
CA VAL A 257 9.01 15.07 12.53
C VAL A 257 7.64 14.62 13.00
N THR A 258 6.78 14.27 12.05
CA THR A 258 5.52 13.58 12.38
C THR A 258 5.77 12.12 12.70
N LEU A 259 5.05 11.62 13.71
CA LEU A 259 5.18 10.26 14.21
C LEU A 259 3.86 9.52 14.10
N ARG A 260 3.95 8.23 13.76
CA ARG A 260 2.80 7.32 13.77
C ARG A 260 3.04 6.16 14.71
N HIS A 261 2.02 5.83 15.50
CA HIS A 261 2.01 4.60 16.27
C HIS A 261 1.84 3.38 15.37
N VAL A 262 2.76 2.42 15.46
CA VAL A 262 2.65 1.13 14.78
C VAL A 262 2.05 0.08 15.72
N PRO A 263 1.14 -0.79 15.23
CA PRO A 263 0.48 -1.76 16.08
C PRO A 263 1.43 -2.92 16.35
N ILE A 264 2.18 -2.85 17.44
CA ILE A 264 3.12 -3.88 17.89
C ILE A 264 3.02 -4.03 19.40
N ASP A 265 2.91 -5.26 19.84
CA ASP A 265 2.81 -5.66 21.24
C ASP A 265 3.87 -6.71 21.56
N HIS A 266 4.23 -6.86 22.85
CA HIS A 266 5.16 -7.89 23.29
C HIS A 266 4.74 -9.31 22.84
N GLU A 267 3.44 -9.57 22.76
CA GLU A 267 2.83 -10.85 22.42
C GLU A 267 2.27 -10.89 20.98
N SER A 268 2.66 -9.95 20.11
CA SER A 268 2.20 -9.87 18.71
C SER A 268 2.32 -11.19 17.95
N PHE A 269 3.33 -12.00 18.26
CA PHE A 269 3.66 -13.24 17.57
C PHE A 269 3.55 -14.49 18.47
N SER A 270 2.86 -14.37 19.60
CA SER A 270 2.75 -15.43 20.61
C SER A 270 2.11 -16.73 20.09
N TYR A 271 1.23 -16.66 19.08
CA TYR A 271 0.66 -17.83 18.40
C TYR A 271 1.76 -18.77 17.84
N TYR A 272 2.85 -18.19 17.35
CA TYR A 272 4.00 -18.91 16.82
C TYR A 272 5.05 -19.23 17.90
N GLY A 273 4.75 -18.95 19.17
CA GLY A 273 5.67 -19.13 20.28
C GLY A 273 6.80 -18.10 20.33
N ILE A 274 6.64 -16.96 19.65
CA ILE A 274 7.63 -15.88 19.63
C ILE A 274 7.19 -14.77 20.60
N GLU A 275 8.09 -14.38 21.48
CA GLU A 275 7.95 -13.20 22.34
C GLU A 275 8.94 -12.13 21.86
N LEU A 276 8.50 -10.87 21.78
CA LEU A 276 9.38 -9.76 21.40
C LEU A 276 10.30 -9.35 22.55
N THR A 277 11.27 -10.22 22.85
CA THR A 277 12.21 -10.07 23.97
C THR A 277 13.07 -8.79 23.87
N ASN A 278 13.25 -8.27 22.66
CA ASN A 278 13.99 -7.04 22.36
C ASN A 278 13.05 -5.87 22.00
N TYR A 279 11.81 -5.86 22.51
CA TYR A 279 10.77 -4.87 22.19
C TYR A 279 11.27 -3.42 22.13
N ASP A 280 12.03 -2.99 23.15
CA ASP A 280 12.53 -1.62 23.31
C ASP A 280 13.61 -1.19 22.29
N ASN A 281 14.15 -2.11 21.48
CA ASN A 281 15.17 -1.78 20.48
C ASN A 281 14.63 -0.90 19.34
N ARG A 282 13.30 -0.80 19.20
CA ARG A 282 12.65 0.09 18.24
C ARG A 282 11.42 0.75 18.85
N SER A 283 11.32 2.06 18.65
CA SER A 283 10.15 2.86 19.00
C SER A 283 8.85 2.31 18.41
N THR A 284 7.75 2.46 19.13
CA THR A 284 6.38 2.17 18.66
C THR A 284 5.80 3.39 17.95
N TRP A 285 6.26 4.59 18.29
CA TRP A 285 6.06 5.82 17.54
C TRP A 285 7.21 6.03 16.56
N LEU A 286 6.93 5.84 15.27
CA LEU A 286 7.94 5.88 14.20
C LEU A 286 7.80 7.13 13.35
N TYR A 287 8.93 7.62 12.84
CA TYR A 287 8.95 8.64 11.79
C TYR A 287 8.03 8.23 10.64
N SER A 288 7.13 9.13 10.26
CA SER A 288 6.07 8.86 9.30
C SER A 288 6.03 9.93 8.21
N THR A 289 5.63 9.49 7.02
CA THR A 289 5.37 10.35 5.86
C THR A 289 3.93 10.08 5.38
N PRO A 290 2.92 10.62 6.09
CA PRO A 290 1.51 10.38 5.77
C PRO A 290 1.14 10.93 4.39
N HIS A 291 0.19 10.28 3.72
CA HIS A 291 -0.25 10.67 2.38
C HIS A 291 -1.54 11.48 2.44
N ASN A 292 -1.56 12.54 3.24
CA ASN A 292 -2.76 13.34 3.49
C ASN A 292 -2.48 14.84 3.43
N ILE A 293 -1.53 15.24 2.59
CA ILE A 293 -0.99 16.60 2.54
C ILE A 293 -2.10 17.61 2.26
N GLN A 294 -2.19 18.62 3.13
CA GLN A 294 -3.08 19.76 3.01
C GLN A 294 -2.28 21.07 2.95
N ARG A 295 -2.82 22.04 2.21
CA ARG A 295 -2.25 23.39 2.19
C ARG A 295 -2.49 24.13 3.51
N ASN A 296 -3.68 23.97 4.07
CA ASN A 296 -4.08 24.54 5.35
C ASN A 296 -4.45 23.38 6.28
N THR A 297 -3.81 23.34 7.43
CA THR A 297 -3.99 22.37 8.52
C THR A 297 -4.26 23.12 9.82
N PRO A 298 -4.70 22.44 10.89
CA PRO A 298 -4.75 23.04 12.22
C PRO A 298 -3.43 23.68 12.66
N GLN A 299 -2.29 23.08 12.29
CA GLN A 299 -0.94 23.58 12.62
C GLN A 299 -0.60 24.90 11.92
N THR A 300 -1.13 25.12 10.71
CA THR A 300 -0.86 26.34 9.93
C THR A 300 -1.77 27.53 10.30
N GLU A 301 -2.76 27.32 11.17
CA GLU A 301 -3.75 28.34 11.51
C GLU A 301 -3.14 29.52 12.28
N SER A 302 -2.34 29.23 13.30
CA SER A 302 -1.62 30.25 14.07
C SER A 302 -0.29 29.70 14.60
N CYS A 303 0.54 30.58 15.16
CA CYS A 303 1.79 30.14 15.77
C CYS A 303 1.55 29.31 17.05
N THR A 304 0.45 29.57 17.76
CA THR A 304 0.13 28.88 19.02
C THR A 304 -0.59 27.55 18.80
N SER A 305 -1.06 27.27 17.56
CA SER A 305 -1.47 25.92 17.17
C SER A 305 -0.36 24.89 17.42
N CYS A 306 0.91 25.31 17.36
CA CYS A 306 2.06 24.49 17.71
C CYS A 306 2.76 24.97 18.98
N HIS A 307 3.09 26.26 19.07
CA HIS A 307 3.81 26.79 20.22
C HIS A 307 2.93 26.82 21.46
N TYR A 308 3.44 26.29 22.58
CA TYR A 308 2.68 26.12 23.83
C TYR A 308 1.51 25.13 23.77
N ASN A 309 1.36 24.36 22.68
CA ASN A 309 0.30 23.38 22.53
C ASN A 309 0.85 21.94 22.65
N ASP A 310 0.90 21.41 23.87
CA ASP A 310 1.38 20.05 24.13
C ASP A 310 0.51 18.97 23.45
N GLU A 311 -0.74 19.27 23.09
CA GLU A 311 -1.70 18.30 22.53
C GLU A 311 -1.29 17.74 21.17
N ILE A 312 -0.39 18.39 20.43
CA ILE A 312 0.10 17.89 19.13
C ILE A 312 1.54 17.36 19.20
N PHE A 313 2.15 17.38 20.38
CA PHE A 313 3.50 16.85 20.61
C PHE A 313 3.45 15.52 21.34
N LEU A 314 4.37 14.61 21.03
CA LEU A 314 4.51 13.33 21.72
C LEU A 314 5.28 13.53 23.03
N THR A 315 4.55 13.95 24.07
CA THR A 315 5.04 14.04 25.44
C THR A 315 4.96 12.68 26.15
N ALA A 316 5.71 12.52 27.24
CA ALA A 316 5.77 11.24 27.95
C ALA A 316 4.40 10.76 28.47
N ASP A 317 3.49 11.67 28.83
CA ASP A 317 2.15 11.34 29.31
C ASP A 317 1.18 10.87 28.21
N ARG A 318 1.55 11.05 26.94
CA ARG A 318 0.81 10.53 25.78
C ARG A 318 1.27 9.15 25.31
N VAL A 319 2.35 8.62 25.89
CA VAL A 319 2.89 7.30 25.57
C VAL A 319 2.45 6.31 26.64
N ALA A 320 2.03 5.11 26.23
CA ALA A 320 1.68 4.05 27.16
C ALA A 320 2.87 3.74 28.09
N PRO A 321 2.66 3.53 29.41
CA PRO A 321 3.77 3.36 30.36
C PRO A 321 4.80 2.28 29.98
N GLU A 322 4.33 1.19 29.40
CA GLU A 322 5.11 0.06 28.90
C GLU A 322 5.97 0.41 27.66
N GLU A 323 5.58 1.40 26.87
CA GLU A 323 6.30 1.80 25.65
C GLU A 323 7.25 2.98 25.87
N LEU A 324 7.29 3.55 27.08
CA LEU A 324 8.12 4.73 27.39
C LEU A 324 9.61 4.49 27.10
N ALA A 325 10.11 3.28 27.36
CA ALA A 325 11.50 2.91 27.12
C ALA A 325 11.80 2.90 25.61
N ALA A 326 10.98 2.20 24.82
CA ALA A 326 11.10 2.14 23.36
C ALA A 326 11.04 3.53 22.69
N ASN A 327 10.25 4.47 23.23
CA ASN A 327 10.01 5.78 22.62
C ASN A 327 10.86 6.92 23.21
N ALA A 328 11.77 6.64 24.14
CA ALA A 328 12.57 7.68 24.80
C ALA A 328 13.33 8.60 23.83
N ALA A 329 13.72 8.09 22.65
CA ALA A 329 14.43 8.86 21.63
C ALA A 329 13.54 9.84 20.85
N VAL A 330 12.23 9.59 20.78
CA VAL A 330 11.28 10.38 19.98
C VAL A 330 10.39 11.31 20.81
N ILE A 331 10.32 11.08 22.13
CA ILE A 331 9.56 11.92 23.07
C ILE A 331 10.18 13.33 23.23
N VAL A 332 9.32 14.33 23.37
CA VAL A 332 9.68 15.71 23.71
C VAL A 332 9.24 16.07 25.14
N GLU A 333 9.82 17.12 25.71
CA GLU A 333 9.42 17.61 27.04
C GLU A 333 8.06 18.34 27.01
N GLY A 334 7.69 18.90 25.87
CA GLY A 334 6.50 19.70 25.64
C GLY A 334 6.68 20.54 24.37
N ALA A 335 5.62 21.28 24.02
CA ALA A 335 5.64 22.21 22.92
C ALA A 335 6.63 23.35 23.18
N PRO A 336 7.44 23.74 22.18
CA PRO A 336 8.38 24.83 22.33
C PRO A 336 7.61 26.15 22.54
N PRO A 337 8.10 27.05 23.41
CA PRO A 337 7.56 28.41 23.46
C PRO A 337 7.90 29.17 22.19
N LEU A 338 7.22 30.30 21.94
CA LEU A 338 7.64 31.23 20.90
C LEU A 338 9.05 31.77 21.21
N PRO A 339 9.92 31.92 20.20
CA PRO A 339 11.21 32.53 20.37
C PRO A 339 11.06 34.02 20.76
N ALA A 340 12.06 34.54 21.48
CA ALA A 340 12.07 35.95 21.88
C ALA A 340 11.99 36.88 20.65
N GLY A 341 11.15 37.91 20.73
CA GLY A 341 10.91 38.85 19.64
C GLY A 341 9.71 38.50 18.73
N TYR A 342 9.03 37.38 18.98
CA TYR A 342 7.82 36.96 18.27
C TYR A 342 6.57 36.99 19.16
N GLU A 343 6.61 37.74 20.26
CA GLU A 343 5.49 37.82 21.22
C GLU A 343 4.21 38.40 20.61
N GLU A 344 4.31 39.12 19.48
CA GLU A 344 3.14 39.63 18.76
C GLU A 344 2.28 38.52 18.12
N TYR A 345 2.83 37.32 17.97
CA TYR A 345 2.14 36.15 17.44
C TYR A 345 1.53 35.24 18.53
N ASP A 346 1.65 35.60 19.80
CA ASP A 346 0.98 34.89 20.91
C ASP A 346 -0.49 35.32 20.99
N ASP A 347 -1.38 34.47 20.51
CA ASP A 347 -2.83 34.71 20.47
C ASP A 347 -3.60 33.98 21.58
N ARG A 348 -2.94 33.31 22.54
CA ARG A 348 -3.61 32.55 23.62
C ARG A 348 -4.50 33.41 24.53
N GLY A 349 -4.32 34.73 24.49
CA GLY A 349 -5.13 35.72 25.19
C GLY A 349 -6.22 36.40 24.33
N ALA A 350 -6.26 36.13 23.02
CA ALA A 350 -7.27 36.66 22.13
C ALA A 350 -8.58 35.89 22.35
N GLN A 351 -9.66 36.59 22.70
CA GLN A 351 -10.98 35.97 22.74
C GLN A 351 -11.35 35.57 21.30
N SER A 352 -11.64 34.29 21.09
CA SER A 352 -12.15 33.77 19.81
C SER A 352 -13.41 34.52 19.42
N THR A 353 -13.32 35.41 18.45
CA THR A 353 -14.51 35.94 17.78
C THR A 353 -14.78 35.03 16.58
N GLU A 354 -15.85 34.26 16.70
CA GLU A 354 -16.58 33.53 15.64
C GLU A 354 -16.21 32.05 15.44
N ASP A 355 -17.20 31.19 15.73
CA ASP A 355 -17.29 29.79 15.34
C ASP A 355 -17.16 29.66 13.81
N PHE A 356 -15.97 29.27 13.33
CA PHE A 356 -15.72 29.02 11.90
C PHE A 356 -16.25 27.65 11.44
N PHE A 357 -16.52 26.73 12.37
CA PHE A 357 -17.26 25.50 12.10
C PHE A 357 -18.62 25.56 12.79
N GLY A 358 -19.69 25.66 12.00
CA GLY A 358 -21.06 25.42 12.45
C GLY A 358 -21.27 23.96 12.81
N GLY A 359 -20.72 23.53 13.96
CA GLY A 359 -20.97 22.24 14.58
C GLY A 359 -21.86 22.44 15.79
N GLY A 360 -23.18 22.28 15.60
CA GLY A 360 -24.11 22.23 16.72
C GLY A 360 -23.78 21.02 17.60
N SER A 361 -23.59 21.26 18.89
CA SER A 361 -23.49 20.21 19.91
C SER A 361 -24.80 19.43 19.98
N THR A 362 -24.79 18.17 19.59
CA THR A 362 -25.74 17.18 20.08
C THR A 362 -24.98 16.15 20.89
N GLU A 363 -25.12 16.24 22.21
CA GLU A 363 -24.89 15.11 23.11
C GLU A 363 -25.84 13.97 22.69
N GLU A 364 -25.29 12.89 22.15
CA GLU A 364 -25.97 11.59 22.11
C GLU A 364 -25.03 10.54 22.71
N GLU A 365 -25.56 9.78 23.67
CA GLU A 365 -24.87 8.72 24.41
C GLU A 365 -24.45 7.54 23.52
N PRO A 366 -23.43 6.75 23.91
CA PRO A 366 -22.84 5.77 23.01
C PRO A 366 -23.79 4.60 22.75
N ALA A 367 -24.12 4.40 21.48
CA ALA A 367 -24.73 3.17 21.01
C ALA A 367 -23.67 2.07 20.96
N THR A 368 -23.74 1.14 21.90
CA THR A 368 -23.22 -0.22 21.72
C THR A 368 -23.95 -0.84 20.54
N GLU A 369 -23.27 -1.24 19.47
CA GLU A 369 -23.45 -2.52 18.75
C GLU A 369 -22.28 -2.70 17.76
N SER A 370 -21.58 -3.82 17.91
CA SER A 370 -20.53 -4.32 17.04
C SER A 370 -21.09 -4.71 15.68
N ASN A 371 -20.67 -4.05 14.60
CA ASN A 371 -20.87 -4.55 13.24
C ASN A 371 -19.54 -4.99 12.64
N THR A 372 -19.37 -6.30 12.62
CA THR A 372 -18.40 -7.07 11.86
C THR A 372 -18.52 -6.78 10.37
N PHE A 373 -17.47 -6.18 9.78
CA PHE A 373 -17.36 -5.83 8.35
C PHE A 373 -16.70 -6.94 7.50
N TRP A 374 -16.43 -8.12 8.08
CA TRP A 374 -15.90 -9.28 7.34
C TRP A 374 -16.63 -10.55 7.76
N GLY A 375 -17.30 -11.21 6.81
CA GLY A 375 -17.79 -12.58 6.96
C GLY A 375 -19.24 -12.80 6.52
N ASP A 376 -19.43 -13.15 5.25
CA ASP A 376 -20.63 -13.87 4.81
C ASP A 376 -20.67 -15.25 5.47
N ALA A 377 -21.85 -15.64 5.98
CA ALA A 377 -22.14 -17.02 6.39
C ALA A 377 -23.50 -17.46 5.80
N PRO A 378 -23.67 -18.76 5.53
CA PRO A 378 -24.44 -19.25 4.39
C PRO A 378 -25.95 -19.28 4.62
N ALA A 379 -26.69 -19.07 3.53
CA ALA A 379 -28.15 -19.14 3.51
C ALA A 379 -28.66 -20.55 3.86
N THR A 380 -29.44 -20.65 4.93
CA THR A 380 -30.35 -21.76 5.18
C THR A 380 -31.72 -21.44 4.58
N GLU A 381 -32.23 -22.38 3.77
CA GLU A 381 -33.57 -22.37 3.19
C GLU A 381 -34.67 -22.37 4.27
N GLU A 382 -35.76 -21.61 4.03
CA GLU A 382 -37.16 -22.09 4.00
C GLU A 382 -38.14 -20.90 3.76
N PRO A 383 -39.36 -21.16 3.25
CA PRO A 383 -40.07 -20.26 2.34
C PRO A 383 -41.25 -19.51 2.99
N SER A 384 -41.73 -18.44 2.34
CA SER A 384 -43.15 -18.26 1.97
C SER A 384 -43.48 -16.85 1.45
N ASP A 385 -43.98 -16.82 0.20
CA ASP A 385 -45.17 -16.13 -0.30
C ASP A 385 -45.52 -14.66 0.03
N GLN A 386 -45.75 -13.93 -1.08
CA GLN A 386 -46.67 -12.78 -1.30
C GLN A 386 -46.22 -11.41 -0.73
N SER A 387 -46.28 -10.28 -1.44
CA SER A 387 -46.97 -9.88 -2.68
C SER A 387 -46.45 -8.50 -3.18
N SER A 388 -46.65 -8.28 -4.49
CA SER A 388 -46.92 -7.01 -5.21
C SER A 388 -45.82 -5.95 -5.43
N ASP A 389 -45.47 -5.82 -6.72
CA ASP A 389 -45.34 -4.60 -7.56
C ASP A 389 -44.32 -3.53 -7.12
N GLY A 390 -43.29 -3.15 -7.87
CA GLY A 390 -42.98 -3.24 -9.31
C GLY A 390 -42.38 -1.88 -9.70
N PHE A 391 -41.19 -1.81 -10.34
CA PHE A 391 -40.73 -0.50 -10.87
C PHE A 391 -39.78 -0.50 -12.07
N TRP A 392 -39.21 -1.60 -12.58
CA TRP A 392 -38.57 -1.57 -13.91
C TRP A 392 -38.72 -2.92 -14.61
N GLY A 393 -39.63 -2.98 -15.59
CA GLY A 393 -39.80 -4.11 -16.49
C GLY A 393 -39.38 -3.70 -17.90
N ASP A 394 -38.33 -4.34 -18.41
CA ASP A 394 -38.06 -4.42 -19.85
C ASP A 394 -38.67 -5.73 -20.38
N ALA A 395 -39.39 -5.63 -21.49
CA ALA A 395 -40.11 -6.71 -22.13
C ALA A 395 -39.23 -7.49 -23.13
N PRO A 396 -39.42 -8.81 -23.29
CA PRO A 396 -39.09 -9.49 -24.54
C PRO A 396 -40.33 -9.60 -25.43
N ALA A 397 -40.10 -9.40 -26.74
CA ALA A 397 -41.11 -9.45 -27.79
C ALA A 397 -41.53 -10.88 -28.12
N GLU A 398 -42.83 -11.04 -28.40
CA GLU A 398 -43.47 -12.27 -28.87
C GLU A 398 -43.20 -12.53 -30.37
N GLU A 399 -43.30 -13.82 -30.70
CA GLU A 399 -43.22 -14.42 -32.03
C GLU A 399 -44.43 -14.04 -32.92
N GLU A 400 -44.18 -13.77 -34.21
CA GLU A 400 -45.16 -14.01 -35.28
C GLU A 400 -44.47 -14.71 -36.47
N GLU A 401 -45.04 -15.85 -36.88
CA GLU A 401 -44.75 -16.53 -38.14
C GLU A 401 -45.30 -15.76 -39.35
N THR A 402 -44.60 -15.80 -40.49
CA THR A 402 -45.18 -16.26 -41.78
C THR A 402 -44.14 -16.42 -42.90
N GLN A 403 -44.08 -17.64 -43.43
CA GLN A 403 -44.00 -18.08 -44.84
C GLN A 403 -42.83 -17.67 -45.77
N ASP A 404 -42.04 -18.71 -46.08
CA ASP A 404 -41.62 -19.23 -47.40
C ASP A 404 -41.08 -18.26 -48.48
N SER A 405 -39.77 -18.35 -48.74
CA SER A 405 -39.25 -18.55 -50.09
C SER A 405 -37.74 -18.87 -50.11
N GLY A 406 -37.37 -19.97 -50.79
CA GLY A 406 -36.13 -20.03 -51.57
C GLY A 406 -34.94 -20.81 -50.99
N SER A 407 -34.87 -22.09 -51.36
CA SER A 407 -33.70 -22.98 -51.35
C SER A 407 -32.41 -22.34 -51.93
N PHE A 408 -31.28 -22.44 -51.23
CA PHE A 408 -29.93 -22.25 -51.79
C PHE A 408 -28.89 -23.17 -51.13
N TRP A 409 -29.16 -24.48 -51.11
CA TRP A 409 -28.11 -25.50 -50.95
C TRP A 409 -28.31 -26.60 -52.01
N GLY A 410 -27.23 -26.92 -52.72
CA GLY A 410 -27.08 -28.02 -53.67
C GLY A 410 -25.62 -28.00 -54.15
N GLU A 411 -24.73 -28.78 -53.51
CA GLU A 411 -24.39 -30.19 -53.80
C GLU A 411 -23.34 -30.37 -54.92
N GLU A 412 -22.34 -31.21 -54.64
CA GLU A 412 -21.32 -31.73 -55.56
C GLU A 412 -21.93 -32.51 -56.73
N PRO A 413 -21.13 -32.89 -57.75
CA PRO A 413 -20.77 -34.31 -57.84
C PRO A 413 -19.36 -34.66 -58.41
N THR A 414 -18.79 -35.75 -57.87
CA THR A 414 -18.14 -36.95 -58.48
C THR A 414 -17.55 -36.89 -59.90
N ALA A 415 -16.57 -37.68 -60.39
CA ALA A 415 -15.58 -38.68 -59.94
C ALA A 415 -14.97 -39.27 -61.24
N THR A 416 -13.69 -39.67 -61.32
CA THR A 416 -13.24 -40.91 -62.04
C THR A 416 -11.73 -41.21 -61.91
N GLU A 417 -11.47 -42.34 -61.24
CA GLU A 417 -10.59 -43.49 -61.54
C GLU A 417 -9.08 -43.37 -61.93
N THR A 418 -8.30 -44.07 -61.08
CA THR A 418 -6.97 -44.76 -61.08
C THR A 418 -6.53 -45.51 -62.36
N PRO A 419 -5.27 -46.06 -62.51
CA PRO A 419 -4.51 -46.82 -61.49
C PRO A 419 -2.95 -46.83 -61.45
N GLU A 420 -2.48 -47.34 -60.29
CA GLU A 420 -1.30 -48.21 -59.99
C GLU A 420 0.15 -47.80 -60.31
N ALA A 421 1.02 -47.83 -59.27
CA ALA A 421 2.11 -48.80 -59.14
C ALA A 421 2.81 -48.73 -57.76
N ASP A 422 3.18 -49.91 -57.26
CA ASP A 422 3.98 -50.25 -56.07
C ASP A 422 5.30 -49.44 -55.92
N ASP A 423 5.74 -49.19 -54.67
CA ASP A 423 6.93 -49.89 -54.17
C ASP A 423 7.01 -49.91 -52.64
N SER A 424 7.37 -51.08 -52.16
CA SER A 424 7.60 -51.46 -50.77
C SER A 424 9.06 -51.23 -50.38
N GLY A 425 9.32 -50.80 -49.13
CA GLY A 425 10.68 -50.82 -48.60
C GLY A 425 10.82 -50.16 -47.23
N GLY A 426 10.64 -50.95 -46.17
CA GLY A 426 11.01 -50.53 -44.82
C GLY A 426 12.54 -50.55 -44.60
N PHE A 427 13.02 -49.77 -43.63
CA PHE A 427 14.27 -50.06 -42.94
C PHE A 427 14.34 -49.36 -41.58
N TRP A 428 14.42 -50.17 -40.51
CA TRP A 428 14.79 -49.77 -39.15
C TRP A 428 16.32 -49.86 -38.96
N GLY A 429 16.86 -48.99 -38.11
CA GLY A 429 18.04 -49.26 -37.27
C GLY A 429 19.32 -48.50 -37.63
N ASN A 430 19.77 -47.58 -36.78
CA ASN A 430 20.59 -47.86 -35.58
C ASN A 430 20.74 -46.60 -34.72
#